data_AF-A0A672LA24-F1
#
_entry.id   AF-A0A672LA24-F1
#
_cell.length_a   1.000
_cell.length_b   1.000
_cell.length_c   1.000
_cell.angle_alpha   90.00
_cell.angle_beta   90.00
_cell.angle_gamma   90.00
#
_symmetry.space_group_name_H-M   'P 1'
#
loop_
_entity.id
_entity.type
_entity.pdbx_description
1 polymer ?
#
loop_
_entity_poly.entity_id
_entity_poly.type
_entity_poly.pdbx_seq_one_letter_code
_entity_poly.pdbx_strand_id
1 'polypeptide(L)' 'MDHISDSFLETNVPLLVLIEAAKSGNEKEVKEYAQVFREHANKLVEVSNI' A
#
# COMPACT_ATOMS: atom_id res chain seq x y z
N MET A 1 8.48 1.61 18.48
CA MET A 1 7.08 1.99 18.76
C MET A 1 6.61 3.05 17.76
N ASP A 2 7.34 4.14 17.54
CA ASP A 2 6.91 5.23 16.63
C ASP A 2 6.72 4.81 15.16
N HIS A 3 7.54 3.90 14.61
CA HIS A 3 7.43 3.50 13.20
C HIS A 3 6.34 2.45 12.90
N ILE A 4 5.86 1.75 13.93
CA ILE A 4 4.79 0.75 13.79
C ILE A 4 3.44 1.47 13.74
N SER A 5 3.25 2.53 14.55
CA SER A 5 2.03 3.33 14.54
C SER A 5 1.76 3.97 13.17
N ASP A 6 2.78 4.60 12.56
CA ASP A 6 2.63 5.26 11.25
C ASP A 6 2.39 4.25 10.11
N SER A 7 3.02 3.07 10.19
CA SER A 7 2.83 2.03 9.17
C SER A 7 1.44 1.37 9.23
N PHE A 8 0.76 1.43 10.38
CA PHE A 8 -0.55 0.82 10.59
C PHE A 8 -1.73 1.81 10.47
N LEU A 9 -1.49 3.12 10.65
CA LEU A 9 -2.55 4.14 10.66
C LEU A 9 -3.29 4.30 9.31
N GLU A 10 -2.69 3.89 8.19
CA GLU A 10 -3.27 4.11 6.85
C GLU A 10 -3.22 2.88 5.93
N THR A 11 -3.35 1.67 6.48
CA THR A 11 -3.27 0.41 5.71
C THR A 11 -4.29 0.29 4.56
N ASN A 12 -5.41 1.01 4.63
CA ASN A 12 -6.43 1.02 3.58
C ASN A 12 -6.13 2.02 2.44
N VAL A 13 -5.28 3.02 2.67
CA VAL A 13 -5.04 4.10 1.70
C VAL A 13 -4.34 3.58 0.44
N PRO A 14 -3.28 2.75 0.50
CA PRO A 14 -2.64 2.21 -0.71
C PRO A 14 -3.59 1.35 -1.56
N LEU A 15 -4.49 0.59 -0.93
CA LEU A 15 -5.47 -0.23 -1.64
C LEU A 15 -6.55 0.63 -2.31
N LEU A 16 -7.08 1.64 -1.61
CA LEU A 16 -8.10 2.54 -2.14
C LEU A 16 -7.56 3.35 -3.33
N VAL A 17 -6.32 3.84 -3.23
CA VAL A 17 -5.67 4.59 -4.32
C VAL A 17 -5.42 3.69 -5.53
N LEU A 18 -5.00 2.44 -5.32
CA LEU A 18 -4.85 1.47 -6.41
C LEU A 18 -6.19 1.16 -7.11
N ILE A 19 -7.28 1.01 -6.35
CA ILE A 19 -8.63 0.79 -6.90
C ILE A 19 -9.07 2.01 -7.73
N GLU A 20 -8.80 3.23 -7.27
CA GLU A 20 -9.18 4.44 -7.99
C GLU A 20 -8.37 4.62 -9.28
N ALA A 21 -7.07 4.34 -9.25
CA ALA A 21 -6.23 4.30 -10.45
C ALA A 21 -6.68 3.22 -11.45
N ALA A 22 -7.15 2.07 -10.96
CA ALA A 22 -7.70 1.03 -11.82
C ALA A 22 -9.02 1.46 -12.48
N LYS A 23 -9.88 2.19 -11.74
CA LYS A 23 -11.14 2.75 -12.28
C LYS A 23 -10.90 3.86 -13.31
N SER A 24 -9.83 4.65 -13.18
CA SER A 24 -9.49 5.68 -14.15
C SER A 24 -8.96 5.12 -15.48
N GLY A 25 -8.60 3.82 -15.51
CA GLY A 25 -8.03 3.16 -16.69
C GLY A 25 -6.59 3.56 -16.98
N ASN A 26 -5.93 4.28 -16.07
CA ASN A 26 -4.56 4.75 -16.25
C ASN A 26 -3.55 3.66 -15.88
N GLU A 27 -3.18 2.82 -16.84
CA GLU A 27 -2.25 1.69 -16.62
C GLU A 27 -0.90 2.10 -16.00
N LYS A 28 -0.43 3.32 -16.26
CA LYS A 28 0.83 3.81 -15.70
C LYS A 28 0.70 4.04 -14.19
N GLU A 29 -0.34 4.76 -13.77
CA GLU A 29 -0.64 4.97 -12.35
C GLU A 29 -0.92 3.64 -11.64
N VAL A 30 -1.68 2.74 -12.28
CA VAL A 30 -1.95 1.42 -11.71
C VAL A 30 -0.66 0.67 -11.39
N LYS A 31 0.33 0.70 -12.29
CA LYS A 31 1.63 0.05 -12.05
C LYS A 31 2.41 0.70 -10.90
N GLU A 32 2.42 2.03 -10.83
CA GLU A 32 3.10 2.77 -9.76
C GLU A 32 2.44 2.49 -8.41
N TYR A 33 1.11 2.55 -8.31
CA TYR A 33 0.38 2.26 -7.08
C TYR A 33 0.40 0.78 -6.69
N ALA A 34 0.47 -0.14 -7.67
CA ALA A 34 0.62 -1.56 -7.37
C ALA A 34 1.96 -1.87 -6.70
N GLN A 35 3.03 -1.17 -7.10
CA GLN A 35 4.33 -1.29 -6.44
C GLN A 35 4.28 -0.79 -5.00
N VAL A 36 3.69 0.39 -4.77
CA VAL A 36 3.52 0.96 -3.42
C VAL A 36 2.69 0.04 -2.52
N PHE A 37 1.58 -0.50 -3.02
CA PHE A 37 0.76 -1.46 -2.28
C PHE A 37 1.55 -2.73 -1.91
N ARG A 38 2.34 -3.27 -2.84
CA ARG A 38 3.17 -4.46 -2.60
C ARG A 38 4.24 -4.21 -1.53
N GLU A 39 4.93 -3.07 -1.59
CA GLU A 39 5.93 -2.70 -0.59
C GLU A 39 5.31 -2.52 0.79
N HIS A 40 4.13 -1.92 0.85
CA HIS A 40 3.35 -1.79 2.08
C HIS A 40 2.96 -3.16 2.67
N ALA A 41 2.42 -4.06 1.84
CA ALA A 41 2.07 -5.42 2.24
C ALA A 41 3.28 -6.21 2.75
N ASN A 42 4.43 -6.11 2.08
CA ASN A 42 5.67 -6.74 2.51
C ASN A 42 6.13 -6.25 3.89
N LYS A 43 6.03 -4.94 4.15
CA LYS A 43 6.40 -4.36 5.45
C LYS A 43 5.48 -4.83 6.58
N LEU A 44 4.18 -5.00 6.31
CA LEU A 44 3.25 -5.59 7.28
C LEU A 44 3.59 -7.04 7.59
N VAL A 45 3.94 -7.84 6.57
CA VAL A 45 4.37 -9.24 6.74
C VAL A 45 5.68 -9.32 7.51
N GLU A 46 6.65 -8.44 7.21
CA GLU A 46 7.92 -8.37 7.92
C GLU A 46 7.68 -8.09 9.40
N VAL A 47 6.90 -7.07 9.75
CA VAL A 47 6.57 -6.74 11.15
C VAL A 47 5.79 -7.86 11.85
N SER A 48 4.93 -8.60 11.12
CA SER A 48 4.14 -9.70 11.70
C SER A 48 4.95 -10.96 12.02
N ASN A 49 6.14 -11.10 11.44
CA ASN A 49 7.03 -12.24 11.65
C ASN A 49 8.10 -11.98 12.75
N ILE A 50 8.03 -10.84 13.45
CA ILE A 50 8.90 -10.45 14.59
C ILE A 50 8.14 -10.68 15.89
#